data_AF-A0A3M1SFH3-F1
#
_entry.id   AF-A0A3M1SFH3-F1
#
_cell.length_a   1.000
_cell.length_b   1.000
_cell.length_c   1.000
_cell.angle_alpha   90.00
_cell.angle_beta   90.00
_cell.angle_gamma   90.00
#
_symmetry.space_group_name_H-M   'P 1'
#
loop_
_entity.id
_entity.type
_entity.pdbx_description
1 polymer ?
#
loop_
_entity_poly.entity_id
_entity_poly.type
_entity_poly.pdbx_seq_one_letter_code
_entity_poly.pdbx_strand_id
1 'polypeptide(L)'
;MTCVKNRYILSALILLLLLTNCARRYGYKYSNPIYEKSPSPYEVIQSYEIPEEIEEKILLLDPEHVSGENIREVLSSAPAPRIINIHGGIYPVYLAMESFSRFLIGMGYPEEMIRNPEDGSYSISCYTPADKIAGMIAWYYEHEGMRPMIVGHSQGGMQAVKVLHELAGHFGDDLRPWNPLKGEYEERNYILDPLTGKKRPIEGLSVSYATAVGSGGLTRFMPNQWIMFGKLRSIPDTVEEFTGFFMGLDIIGGDLMGFGSSNKYHPNGKAKVRNVQLPTGYNHVTVPVTGHLARDPEIRDWINAYQPVDEPVLDREFKAKSDHILWAADVWHSIKKHWVLELKRLIQARREAGR
;
A
#
# COMPACT_ATOMS: atom_id res chain seq x y z
N MET A 1 37.70 33.46 -17.33
CA MET A 1 36.34 33.40 -17.92
C MET A 1 35.65 32.06 -17.62
N THR A 2 35.38 31.75 -16.34
CA THR A 2 34.81 30.44 -15.93
C THR A 2 33.88 30.56 -14.72
N CYS A 3 33.09 31.63 -14.63
CA CYS A 3 32.13 31.82 -13.52
C CYS A 3 30.69 32.16 -13.97
N VAL A 4 30.36 31.97 -15.25
CA VAL A 4 29.04 32.34 -15.79
C VAL A 4 28.22 31.13 -16.27
N LYS A 5 28.83 29.95 -16.49
CA LYS A 5 28.12 28.76 -17.00
C LYS A 5 27.29 27.99 -15.95
N ASN A 6 27.54 28.17 -14.65
CA ASN A 6 26.83 27.42 -13.59
C ASN A 6 25.47 28.01 -13.19
N ARG A 7 25.19 29.28 -13.50
CA ARG A 7 23.90 29.89 -13.15
C ARG A 7 22.76 29.41 -14.06
N TYR A 8 23.04 29.11 -15.33
CA TYR A 8 22.01 28.65 -16.27
C TYR A 8 21.56 27.20 -16.04
N ILE A 9 22.43 26.34 -15.49
CA ILE A 9 22.09 24.93 -15.17
C ILE A 9 21.20 24.88 -13.92
N LEU A 10 21.47 25.70 -12.91
CA LEU A 10 20.64 25.78 -11.69
C LEU A 10 19.27 26.40 -11.99
N SER A 11 19.21 27.42 -12.85
CA SER A 11 17.93 28.01 -13.31
C SER A 11 17.11 27.04 -14.17
N ALA A 12 17.75 26.20 -14.98
CA ALA A 12 17.06 25.18 -15.78
C ALA A 12 16.46 24.05 -14.91
N LEU A 13 17.15 23.66 -13.83
CA LEU A 13 16.64 22.67 -12.85
C LEU A 13 15.45 23.20 -12.04
N ILE A 14 15.45 24.50 -11.71
CA ILE A 14 14.33 25.17 -11.03
C ILE A 14 13.14 25.35 -11.99
N LEU A 15 13.38 25.63 -13.28
CA LEU A 15 12.32 25.73 -14.28
C LEU A 15 11.68 24.37 -14.60
N LEU A 16 12.44 23.27 -14.52
CA LEU A 16 11.91 21.90 -14.65
C LEU A 16 11.02 21.49 -13.46
N LEU A 17 11.28 22.04 -12.27
CA LEU A 17 10.46 21.85 -11.06
C LEU A 17 9.14 22.65 -11.09
N LEU A 18 9.03 23.68 -11.95
CA LEU A 18 7.87 24.57 -12.01
C LEU A 18 6.89 24.23 -13.16
N LEU A 19 7.25 23.34 -14.08
CA LEU A 19 6.43 22.99 -15.25
C LEU A 19 5.57 21.72 -15.10
N THR A 20 5.54 21.09 -13.92
CA THR A 20 4.86 19.79 -13.74
C THR A 20 3.34 19.86 -13.49
N ASN A 21 2.70 21.04 -13.53
CA ASN A 21 1.27 21.15 -13.18
C ASN A 21 0.29 21.28 -14.36
N CYS A 22 0.70 20.97 -15.58
CA CYS A 22 -0.19 20.91 -16.75
C CYS A 22 -0.20 19.52 -17.38
N ALA A 23 -0.28 18.46 -16.58
CA ALA A 23 -0.76 17.18 -17.09
C ALA A 23 -2.27 17.31 -17.31
N ARG A 24 -2.68 17.25 -18.58
CA ARG A 24 -4.08 17.11 -19.02
C ARG A 24 -4.75 16.03 -18.16
N ARG A 25 -5.69 16.43 -17.29
CA ARG A 25 -6.63 15.51 -16.62
C ARG A 25 -7.49 14.87 -17.71
N TYR A 26 -7.03 13.76 -18.27
CA TYR A 26 -7.93 12.85 -18.99
C TYR A 26 -8.93 12.36 -17.94
N GLY A 27 -10.20 12.66 -18.17
CA GLY A 27 -11.29 12.40 -17.22
C GLY A 27 -11.56 10.91 -17.04
N TYR A 28 -10.67 10.23 -16.32
CA TYR A 28 -11.01 8.96 -15.70
C TYR A 28 -12.00 9.29 -14.57
N LYS A 29 -13.27 8.98 -14.79
CA LYS A 29 -14.28 8.97 -13.73
C LYS A 29 -14.68 7.52 -13.53
N TYR A 30 -14.10 6.88 -12.52
CA TYR A 30 -14.62 5.64 -12.00
C TYR A 30 -15.65 5.98 -10.93
N SER A 31 -16.93 5.66 -11.16
CA SER A 31 -17.93 5.64 -10.10
C SER A 31 -18.20 4.20 -9.71
N ASN A 32 -17.86 3.85 -8.47
CA ASN A 32 -18.45 2.69 -7.83
C ASN A 32 -19.79 3.15 -7.25
N PRO A 33 -20.92 2.48 -7.54
CA PRO A 33 -22.22 2.84 -6.99
C PRO A 33 -22.23 2.95 -5.46
N ILE A 34 -21.33 2.24 -4.77
CA ILE A 34 -21.17 2.31 -3.31
C ILE A 34 -20.79 3.71 -2.82
N TYR A 35 -20.17 4.54 -3.66
CA TYR A 35 -19.74 5.89 -3.29
C TYR A 35 -20.79 6.97 -3.55
N GLU A 36 -21.88 6.63 -4.24
CA GLU A 36 -22.95 7.60 -4.53
C GLU A 36 -23.86 7.84 -3.33
N LYS A 37 -23.77 6.97 -2.31
CA LYS A 37 -24.56 7.05 -1.08
C LYS A 37 -23.68 7.39 0.10
N SER A 38 -24.23 8.18 1.02
CA SER A 38 -23.62 8.35 2.33
C SER A 38 -23.73 7.03 3.11
N PRO A 39 -22.66 6.56 3.75
CA PRO A 39 -22.69 5.33 4.53
C PRO A 39 -23.77 5.42 5.62
N SER A 40 -24.67 4.44 5.66
CA SER A 40 -25.57 4.23 6.79
C SER A 40 -25.17 2.96 7.56
N PRO A 41 -25.55 2.83 8.85
CA PRO A 41 -25.20 1.66 9.65
C PRO A 41 -25.56 0.35 8.94
N TYR A 42 -24.59 -0.55 8.80
CA TYR A 42 -24.72 -1.86 8.16
C TYR A 42 -25.03 -1.87 6.66
N GLU A 43 -25.23 -0.72 6.00
CA GLU A 43 -25.58 -0.69 4.57
C GLU A 43 -24.44 -1.24 3.70
N VAL A 44 -23.19 -0.91 4.03
CA VAL A 44 -22.03 -1.38 3.27
C VAL A 44 -21.93 -2.90 3.29
N ILE A 45 -22.06 -3.53 4.47
CA ILE A 45 -21.98 -5.00 4.58
C ILE A 45 -23.19 -5.71 3.95
N GLN A 46 -24.36 -5.06 3.93
CA GLN A 46 -25.55 -5.58 3.26
C GLN A 46 -25.52 -5.39 1.74
N SER A 47 -24.76 -4.42 1.24
CA SER A 47 -24.65 -4.12 -0.19
C SER A 47 -23.83 -5.17 -0.97
N TYR A 48 -23.00 -5.95 -0.29
CA TYR A 48 -22.23 -7.00 -0.94
C TYR A 48 -23.09 -8.24 -1.16
N GLU A 49 -23.34 -8.57 -2.43
CA GLU A 49 -23.98 -9.81 -2.84
C GLU A 49 -22.94 -10.92 -3.07
N ILE A 50 -22.40 -11.47 -1.97
CA ILE A 50 -21.53 -12.66 -2.04
C ILE A 50 -22.41 -13.91 -1.97
N PRO A 51 -22.38 -14.80 -2.99
CA PRO A 51 -23.11 -16.07 -2.96
C PRO A 51 -22.70 -16.93 -1.75
N GLU A 52 -23.67 -17.61 -1.13
CA GLU A 52 -23.44 -18.44 0.07
C GLU A 52 -22.34 -19.48 -0.14
N GLU A 53 -22.31 -20.13 -1.30
CA GLU A 53 -21.25 -21.09 -1.66
C GLU A 53 -19.85 -20.45 -1.66
N ILE A 54 -19.74 -19.21 -2.15
CA ILE A 54 -18.47 -18.47 -2.18
C ILE A 54 -18.08 -18.04 -0.76
N GLU A 55 -19.03 -17.64 0.09
CA GLU A 55 -18.74 -17.35 1.50
C GLU A 55 -18.15 -18.54 2.23
N GLU A 56 -18.77 -19.73 2.10
CA GLU A 56 -18.29 -20.94 2.75
C GLU A 56 -16.89 -21.31 2.27
N LYS A 57 -16.62 -21.20 0.95
CA LYS A 57 -15.27 -21.39 0.41
C LYS A 57 -14.27 -20.41 1.01
N ILE A 58 -14.61 -19.12 1.11
CA ILE A 58 -13.75 -18.08 1.72
C ILE A 58 -13.45 -18.42 3.18
N LEU A 59 -14.47 -18.78 3.97
CA LEU A 59 -14.30 -19.09 5.39
C LEU A 59 -13.38 -20.30 5.62
N LEU A 60 -13.35 -21.24 4.68
CA LEU A 60 -12.47 -22.41 4.70
C LEU A 60 -11.03 -22.16 4.21
N LEU A 61 -10.76 -21.06 3.49
CA LEU A 61 -9.41 -20.76 3.01
C LEU A 61 -8.43 -20.60 4.18
N ASP A 62 -7.23 -21.15 4.04
CA ASP A 62 -6.10 -20.80 4.91
C ASP A 62 -5.46 -19.49 4.42
N PRO A 63 -5.51 -18.40 5.21
CA PRO A 63 -4.91 -17.13 4.80
C PRO A 63 -3.40 -17.21 4.52
N GLU A 64 -2.67 -18.14 5.13
CA GLU A 64 -1.21 -18.30 4.90
C GLU A 64 -0.91 -19.11 3.62
N HIS A 65 -1.90 -19.81 3.05
CA HIS A 65 -1.70 -20.72 1.91
C HIS A 65 -2.72 -20.50 0.79
N VAL A 66 -2.83 -19.26 0.32
CA VAL A 66 -3.74 -18.90 -0.78
C VAL A 66 -3.09 -19.21 -2.14
N SER A 67 -3.64 -20.17 -2.87
CA SER A 67 -3.18 -20.56 -4.21
C SER A 67 -3.70 -19.66 -5.33
N GLY A 68 -3.12 -19.78 -6.53
CA GLY A 68 -3.63 -19.11 -7.73
C GLY A 68 -5.04 -19.56 -8.14
N GLU A 69 -5.42 -20.79 -7.82
CA GLU A 69 -6.78 -21.32 -8.03
C GLU A 69 -7.79 -20.66 -7.09
N ASN A 70 -7.43 -20.51 -5.81
CA ASN A 70 -8.29 -19.80 -4.85
C ASN A 70 -8.57 -18.36 -5.30
N ILE A 71 -7.59 -17.69 -5.93
CA ILE A 71 -7.80 -16.35 -6.48
C ILE A 71 -8.82 -16.37 -7.62
N ARG A 72 -8.64 -17.26 -8.61
CA ARG A 72 -9.46 -17.30 -9.84
C ARG A 72 -10.87 -17.82 -9.63
N GLU A 73 -11.09 -18.67 -8.64
CA GLU A 73 -12.36 -19.39 -8.47
C GLU A 73 -13.15 -18.91 -7.26
N VAL A 74 -12.48 -18.28 -6.29
CA VAL A 74 -13.10 -17.86 -5.02
C VAL A 74 -12.99 -16.34 -4.86
N LEU A 75 -11.75 -15.82 -4.78
CA LEU A 75 -11.54 -14.41 -4.43
C LEU A 75 -12.01 -13.45 -5.53
N SER A 76 -11.89 -13.83 -6.80
CA SER A 76 -12.40 -13.01 -7.93
C SER A 76 -13.92 -12.83 -7.94
N SER A 77 -14.66 -13.64 -7.17
CA SER A 77 -16.11 -13.54 -7.01
C SER A 77 -16.51 -12.81 -5.72
N ALA A 78 -15.56 -12.16 -5.06
CA ALA A 78 -15.75 -11.44 -3.81
C ALA A 78 -15.08 -10.06 -3.89
N PRO A 79 -15.49 -9.09 -3.05
CA PRO A 79 -14.82 -7.79 -3.02
C PRO A 79 -13.38 -7.96 -2.48
N ALA A 80 -12.51 -6.99 -2.80
CA ALA A 80 -11.13 -6.96 -2.28
C ALA A 80 -10.88 -5.70 -1.45
N PRO A 81 -9.96 -5.73 -0.47
CA PRO A 81 -9.55 -4.50 0.21
C PRO A 81 -8.88 -3.53 -0.77
N ARG A 82 -8.92 -2.22 -0.51
CA ARG A 82 -8.18 -1.27 -1.33
C ARG A 82 -6.68 -1.35 -1.07
N ILE A 83 -5.87 -1.29 -2.12
CA ILE A 83 -4.43 -1.11 -2.04
C ILE A 83 -4.09 0.35 -2.32
N ILE A 84 -3.46 1.01 -1.36
CA ILE A 84 -2.93 2.36 -1.48
C ILE A 84 -1.43 2.25 -1.72
N ASN A 85 -1.05 2.35 -2.99
CA ASN A 85 0.34 2.46 -3.39
C ASN A 85 0.85 3.89 -3.16
N ILE A 86 2.01 4.04 -2.54
CA ILE A 86 2.66 5.33 -2.32
C ILE A 86 4.05 5.30 -2.97
N HIS A 87 4.26 6.17 -3.96
CA HIS A 87 5.50 6.22 -4.72
C HIS A 87 6.48 7.26 -4.15
N GLY A 88 7.78 7.04 -4.35
CA GLY A 88 8.83 7.98 -3.99
C GLY A 88 8.84 9.27 -4.83
N GLY A 89 9.60 10.26 -4.37
CA GLY A 89 9.53 11.64 -4.87
C GLY A 89 10.42 11.96 -6.07
N ILE A 90 11.20 11.01 -6.57
CA ILE A 90 12.12 11.19 -7.70
C ILE A 90 11.49 10.59 -8.96
N TYR A 91 11.34 11.37 -10.03
CA TYR A 91 10.98 10.82 -11.35
C TYR A 91 12.08 9.84 -11.80
N PRO A 92 11.77 8.62 -12.26
CA PRO A 92 10.47 8.10 -12.71
C PRO A 92 9.77 7.13 -11.74
N VAL A 93 9.96 7.23 -10.42
CA VAL A 93 9.53 6.21 -9.44
C VAL A 93 8.03 5.85 -9.49
N TYR A 94 7.14 6.78 -9.84
CA TYR A 94 5.71 6.46 -10.01
C TYR A 94 5.47 5.42 -11.13
N LEU A 95 6.29 5.38 -12.19
CA LEU A 95 6.22 4.35 -13.23
C LEU A 95 6.61 2.97 -12.70
N ALA A 96 7.51 2.91 -11.71
CA ALA A 96 7.85 1.66 -11.05
C ALA A 96 6.66 1.14 -10.23
N MET A 97 5.98 2.01 -9.47
CA MET A 97 4.77 1.63 -8.73
C MET A 97 3.58 1.29 -9.64
N GLU A 98 3.46 1.95 -10.80
CA GLU A 98 2.51 1.52 -11.84
C GLU A 98 2.84 0.12 -12.38
N SER A 99 4.12 -0.20 -12.59
CA SER A 99 4.56 -1.54 -12.97
C SER A 99 4.16 -2.59 -11.93
N PHE A 100 4.31 -2.28 -10.64
CA PHE A 100 3.82 -3.14 -9.56
C PHE A 100 2.30 -3.31 -9.57
N SER A 101 1.56 -2.23 -9.83
CA SER A 101 0.09 -2.32 -9.96
C SER A 101 -0.31 -3.25 -11.10
N ARG A 102 0.39 -3.17 -12.25
CA ARG A 102 0.17 -4.08 -13.38
C ARG A 102 0.51 -5.53 -13.05
N PHE A 103 1.51 -5.75 -12.21
CA PHE A 103 1.79 -7.08 -11.67
C PHE A 103 0.61 -7.61 -10.85
N LEU A 104 0.10 -6.82 -9.88
CA LEU A 104 -1.04 -7.22 -9.05
C LEU A 104 -2.28 -7.56 -9.90
N ILE A 105 -2.61 -6.70 -10.88
CA ILE A 105 -3.72 -6.93 -11.81
C ILE A 105 -3.49 -8.22 -12.58
N GLY A 106 -2.28 -8.41 -13.12
CA GLY A 106 -1.92 -9.64 -13.80
C GLY A 106 -2.09 -10.88 -12.91
N MET A 107 -1.75 -10.78 -11.62
CA MET A 107 -1.91 -11.88 -10.67
C MET A 107 -3.37 -12.15 -10.27
N GLY A 108 -4.31 -11.27 -10.61
CA GLY A 108 -5.75 -11.43 -10.40
C GLY A 108 -6.36 -10.47 -9.39
N TYR A 109 -5.63 -9.44 -8.94
CA TYR A 109 -6.19 -8.40 -8.08
C TYR A 109 -7.07 -7.42 -8.87
N PRO A 110 -8.24 -7.01 -8.36
CA PRO A 110 -9.11 -6.06 -9.07
C PRO A 110 -8.45 -4.69 -9.25
N GLU A 111 -8.41 -4.20 -10.49
CA GLU A 111 -7.75 -2.95 -10.89
C GLU A 111 -8.36 -1.71 -10.20
N GLU A 112 -9.68 -1.72 -10.04
CA GLU A 112 -10.46 -0.69 -9.37
C GLU A 112 -10.14 -0.53 -7.88
N MET A 113 -9.63 -1.60 -7.25
CA MET A 113 -9.18 -1.57 -5.85
C MET A 113 -7.72 -1.15 -5.72
N ILE A 114 -7.06 -0.76 -6.81
CA ILE A 114 -5.71 -0.19 -6.82
C ILE A 114 -5.75 1.26 -7.30
N ARG A 115 -6.56 1.57 -8.32
CA ARG A 115 -6.63 2.92 -8.89
C ARG A 115 -7.23 3.93 -7.93
N ASN A 116 -6.68 5.13 -7.94
CA ASN A 116 -7.31 6.29 -7.34
C ASN A 116 -8.58 6.63 -8.14
N PRO A 117 -9.77 6.67 -7.50
CA PRO A 117 -11.01 6.96 -8.21
C PRO A 117 -11.12 8.42 -8.68
N GLU A 118 -10.31 9.34 -8.14
CA GLU A 118 -10.28 10.75 -8.56
C GLU A 118 -9.73 10.94 -9.99
N ASP A 119 -8.63 10.26 -10.30
CA ASP A 119 -7.84 10.52 -11.51
C ASP A 119 -7.34 9.25 -12.24
N GLY A 120 -7.64 8.08 -11.70
CA GLY A 120 -7.22 6.78 -12.23
C GLY A 120 -5.75 6.45 -12.00
N SER A 121 -5.00 7.26 -11.26
CA SER A 121 -3.59 6.98 -10.97
C SER A 121 -3.42 5.70 -10.17
N TYR A 122 -2.28 5.03 -10.35
CA TYR A 122 -1.97 3.76 -9.68
C TYR A 122 -1.25 3.91 -8.35
N SER A 123 -0.87 5.14 -7.99
CA SER A 123 -0.13 5.43 -6.77
C SER A 123 -0.24 6.90 -6.39
N ILE A 124 -0.19 7.17 -5.10
CA ILE A 124 -0.18 8.50 -4.51
C ILE A 124 1.27 8.97 -4.31
N SER A 125 1.51 10.26 -4.49
CA SER A 125 2.82 10.87 -4.23
C SER A 125 3.19 10.84 -2.75
N CYS A 126 4.46 10.59 -2.44
CA CYS A 126 5.00 10.73 -1.08
C CYS A 126 4.92 12.17 -0.54
N TYR A 127 4.61 13.17 -1.38
CA TYR A 127 4.42 14.55 -0.96
C TYR A 127 2.98 14.88 -0.57
N THR A 128 2.03 13.96 -0.80
CA THR A 128 0.67 14.12 -0.29
C THR A 128 0.70 14.16 1.24
N PRO A 129 0.00 15.11 1.89
CA PRO A 129 -0.06 15.18 3.34
C PRO A 129 -0.51 13.84 3.97
N ALA A 130 0.12 13.45 5.09
CA ALA A 130 -0.09 12.13 5.68
C ALA A 130 -1.48 12.02 6.33
N ASP A 131 -1.95 13.09 6.97
CA ASP A 131 -3.31 13.26 7.48
C ASP A 131 -4.36 13.11 6.38
N LYS A 132 -4.10 13.63 5.17
CA LYS A 132 -4.96 13.43 4.00
C LYS A 132 -5.03 11.95 3.60
N ILE A 133 -3.90 11.23 3.58
CA ILE A 133 -3.90 9.79 3.28
C ILE A 133 -4.59 9.00 4.40
N ALA A 134 -4.39 9.36 5.67
CA ALA A 134 -5.10 8.77 6.81
C ALA A 134 -6.63 8.99 6.71
N GLY A 135 -7.05 10.20 6.34
CA GLY A 135 -8.45 10.52 6.04
C GLY A 135 -9.00 9.71 4.87
N MET A 136 -8.21 9.47 3.82
CA MET A 136 -8.59 8.60 2.69
C MET A 136 -8.79 7.16 3.15
N ILE A 137 -7.89 6.62 3.98
CA ILE A 137 -8.01 5.27 4.54
C ILE A 137 -9.31 5.13 5.33
N ALA A 138 -9.61 6.12 6.17
CA ALA A 138 -10.83 6.14 6.96
C ALA A 138 -12.08 6.17 6.07
N TRP A 139 -12.07 7.02 5.04
CA TRP A 139 -13.16 7.12 4.08
C TRP A 139 -13.36 5.80 3.32
N TYR A 140 -12.30 5.18 2.79
CA TYR A 140 -12.40 3.90 2.10
C TYR A 140 -12.90 2.79 3.01
N TYR A 141 -12.35 2.65 4.23
CA TYR A 141 -12.83 1.65 5.17
C TYR A 141 -14.33 1.82 5.43
N GLU A 142 -14.78 3.04 5.70
CA GLU A 142 -16.19 3.34 5.96
C GLU A 142 -17.10 2.97 4.78
N HIS A 143 -16.66 3.15 3.53
CA HIS A 143 -17.49 2.91 2.35
C HIS A 143 -17.34 1.50 1.77
N GLU A 144 -16.21 0.82 1.99
CA GLU A 144 -15.88 -0.47 1.38
C GLU A 144 -15.87 -1.63 2.38
N GLY A 145 -16.02 -1.37 3.68
CA GLY A 145 -16.18 -2.42 4.69
C GLY A 145 -14.91 -3.18 5.07
N MET A 146 -13.83 -3.04 4.29
CA MET A 146 -12.56 -3.72 4.50
C MET A 146 -11.44 -2.70 4.72
N ARG A 147 -10.53 -3.00 5.65
CA ARG A 147 -9.41 -2.10 5.93
C ARG A 147 -8.42 -2.09 4.76
N PRO A 148 -8.06 -0.90 4.24
CA PRO A 148 -7.06 -0.79 3.17
C PRO A 148 -5.71 -1.41 3.54
N MET A 149 -4.91 -1.70 2.51
CA MET A 149 -3.50 -2.08 2.60
C MET A 149 -2.62 -0.96 2.04
N ILE A 150 -1.42 -0.77 2.56
CA ILE A 150 -0.48 0.26 2.10
C ILE A 150 0.79 -0.36 1.55
N VAL A 151 1.20 0.04 0.35
CA VAL A 151 2.50 -0.36 -0.23
C VAL A 151 3.32 0.88 -0.55
N GLY A 152 4.39 1.09 0.20
CA GLY A 152 5.26 2.25 0.04
C GLY A 152 6.64 1.90 -0.52
N HIS A 153 7.08 2.65 -1.51
CA HIS A 153 8.42 2.52 -2.10
C HIS A 153 9.24 3.80 -1.96
N SER A 154 10.51 3.67 -1.57
CA SER A 154 11.43 4.79 -1.37
C SER A 154 10.87 5.79 -0.33
N GLN A 155 10.81 7.09 -0.63
CA GLN A 155 10.12 8.08 0.22
C GLN A 155 8.63 7.73 0.44
N GLY A 156 8.00 6.98 -0.47
CA GLY A 156 6.64 6.50 -0.30
C GLY A 156 6.48 5.50 0.84
N GLY A 157 7.49 4.69 1.16
CA GLY A 157 7.42 3.84 2.35
C GLY A 157 7.79 4.56 3.64
N MET A 158 8.56 5.66 3.59
CA MET A 158 8.60 6.61 4.71
C MET A 158 7.22 7.21 4.97
N GLN A 159 6.52 7.60 3.90
CA GLN A 159 5.17 8.14 3.97
C GLN A 159 4.17 7.09 4.49
N ALA A 160 4.29 5.82 4.09
CA ALA A 160 3.48 4.73 4.65
C ALA A 160 3.59 4.67 6.17
N VAL A 161 4.81 4.68 6.73
CA VAL A 161 5.02 4.69 8.19
C VAL A 161 4.51 5.99 8.83
N LYS A 162 4.67 7.13 8.15
CA LYS A 162 4.13 8.42 8.62
C LYS A 162 2.61 8.36 8.76
N VAL A 163 1.91 7.78 7.79
CA VAL A 163 0.45 7.58 7.83
C VAL A 163 0.04 6.68 9.00
N LEU A 164 0.79 5.62 9.30
CA LEU A 164 0.53 4.80 10.48
C LEU A 164 0.63 5.62 11.77
N HIS A 165 1.61 6.52 11.87
CA HIS A 165 1.73 7.41 13.03
C HIS A 165 0.66 8.51 13.08
N GLU A 166 0.17 9.01 11.94
CA GLU A 166 -1.01 9.89 11.92
C GLU A 166 -2.23 9.18 12.48
N LEU A 167 -2.53 7.97 11.99
CA LEU A 167 -3.62 7.16 12.51
C LEU A 167 -3.47 6.87 14.02
N ALA A 168 -2.24 6.87 14.55
CA ALA A 168 -1.95 6.65 15.96
C ALA A 168 -2.04 7.93 16.81
N GLY A 169 -2.43 9.06 16.23
CA GLY A 169 -2.56 10.34 16.95
C GLY A 169 -1.21 10.99 17.30
N HIS A 170 -0.10 10.52 16.73
CA HIS A 170 1.23 10.99 17.15
C HIS A 170 1.58 12.40 16.67
N PHE A 171 0.83 12.95 15.72
CA PHE A 171 1.08 14.28 15.15
C PHE A 171 -0.10 15.27 15.35
N GLY A 172 -1.23 14.80 15.87
CA GLY A 172 -2.44 15.58 16.15
C GLY A 172 -3.67 14.70 16.37
N ASP A 173 -4.77 15.30 16.83
CA ASP A 173 -6.02 14.65 17.25
C ASP A 173 -7.25 15.04 16.39
N ASP A 174 -7.07 15.84 15.33
CA ASP A 174 -8.16 16.33 14.46
C ASP A 174 -8.15 15.69 13.06
N LEU A 175 -8.05 14.36 13.01
CA LEU A 175 -8.19 13.65 11.73
C LEU A 175 -9.65 13.67 11.25
N ARG A 176 -9.83 14.02 9.99
CA ARG A 176 -11.13 14.05 9.30
C ARG A 176 -11.10 13.11 8.09
N PRO A 177 -12.22 12.44 7.74
CA PRO A 177 -12.26 11.63 6.52
C PRO A 177 -11.96 12.53 5.32
N TRP A 178 -11.13 12.06 4.39
CA TRP A 178 -10.89 12.74 3.13
C TRP A 178 -11.66 12.02 2.04
N ASN A 179 -12.57 12.72 1.38
CA ASN A 179 -13.34 12.18 0.27
C ASN A 179 -12.53 12.32 -1.03
N PRO A 180 -11.99 11.22 -1.58
CA PRO A 180 -11.16 11.29 -2.78
C PRO A 180 -11.96 11.69 -4.03
N LEU A 181 -13.27 11.48 -4.05
CA LEU A 181 -14.11 11.83 -5.20
C LEU A 181 -14.40 13.33 -5.27
N LYS A 182 -14.56 13.96 -4.11
CA LYS A 182 -14.81 15.42 -4.01
C LYS A 182 -13.52 16.22 -3.91
N GLY A 183 -12.44 15.59 -3.47
CA GLY A 183 -11.17 16.27 -3.24
C GLY A 183 -11.21 17.22 -2.04
N GLU A 184 -11.97 16.86 -1.00
CA GLU A 184 -12.14 17.66 0.23
C GLU A 184 -12.27 16.76 1.47
N TYR A 185 -12.07 17.36 2.65
CA TYR A 185 -12.37 16.68 3.92
C TYR A 185 -13.88 16.70 4.17
N GLU A 186 -14.40 15.64 4.76
CA GLU A 186 -15.77 15.62 5.29
C GLU A 186 -15.85 16.50 6.56
N GLU A 187 -16.99 17.14 6.78
CA GLU A 187 -17.26 18.04 7.92
C GLU A 187 -17.53 17.26 9.23
N ARG A 188 -16.66 16.29 9.55
CA ARG A 188 -16.71 15.44 10.75
C ARG A 188 -15.34 14.82 11.04
N ASN A 189 -15.11 14.46 12.30
CA ASN A 189 -13.87 13.82 12.79
C ASN A 189 -14.07 12.33 13.16
N TYR A 190 -15.15 11.71 12.68
CA TYR A 190 -15.49 10.32 12.96
C TYR A 190 -15.92 9.61 11.68
N ILE A 191 -15.77 8.29 11.69
CA ILE A 191 -16.39 7.38 10.74
C ILE A 191 -17.51 6.58 11.41
N LEU A 192 -18.44 6.09 10.61
CA LEU A 192 -19.33 4.99 10.97
C LEU A 192 -18.58 3.70 10.67
N ASP A 193 -18.29 2.92 11.71
CA ASP A 193 -17.65 1.62 11.50
C ASP A 193 -18.59 0.74 10.66
N PRO A 194 -18.19 0.31 9.47
CA PRO A 194 -19.08 -0.37 8.52
C PRO A 194 -19.57 -1.71 9.05
N LEU A 195 -18.79 -2.35 9.94
CA LEU A 195 -19.09 -3.69 10.45
C LEU A 195 -20.00 -3.64 11.68
N THR A 196 -19.99 -2.55 12.44
CA THR A 196 -20.73 -2.43 13.71
C THR A 196 -21.76 -1.30 13.74
N GLY A 197 -21.77 -0.43 12.72
CA GLY A 197 -22.61 0.76 12.65
C GLY A 197 -22.27 1.88 13.66
N LYS A 198 -21.26 1.68 14.53
CA LYS A 198 -20.93 2.63 15.60
C LYS A 198 -20.08 3.78 15.08
N LYS A 199 -20.33 4.98 15.60
CA LYS A 199 -19.41 6.13 15.41
C LYS A 199 -18.10 5.86 16.13
N ARG A 200 -16.98 6.07 15.45
CA ARG A 200 -15.64 5.95 16.04
C ARG A 200 -14.71 7.04 15.48
N PRO A 201 -13.74 7.51 16.28
CA PRO A 201 -12.70 8.39 15.77
C PRO A 201 -11.87 7.67 14.69
N ILE A 202 -11.21 8.47 13.85
CA ILE A 202 -10.21 7.98 12.89
C ILE A 202 -8.92 7.59 13.62
N GLU A 203 -8.58 8.32 14.68
CA GLU A 203 -7.50 7.93 15.56
C GLU A 203 -7.73 6.52 16.12
N GLY A 204 -6.68 5.70 16.07
CA GLY A 204 -6.73 4.28 16.42
C GLY A 204 -7.34 3.38 15.34
N LEU A 205 -7.73 3.91 14.17
CA LEU A 205 -8.04 3.06 13.02
C LEU A 205 -6.77 2.38 12.53
N SER A 206 -6.86 1.07 12.27
CA SER A 206 -5.76 0.29 11.71
C SER A 206 -5.98 -0.02 10.23
N VAL A 207 -4.88 -0.17 9.49
CA VAL A 207 -4.87 -0.84 8.18
C VAL A 207 -4.62 -2.34 8.34
N SER A 208 -5.08 -3.14 7.38
CA SER A 208 -4.92 -4.60 7.46
C SER A 208 -3.46 -5.00 7.25
N TYR A 209 -2.77 -4.37 6.29
CA TYR A 209 -1.37 -4.63 6.01
C TYR A 209 -0.67 -3.36 5.55
N ALA A 210 0.60 -3.20 5.91
CA ALA A 210 1.45 -2.17 5.33
C ALA A 210 2.86 -2.69 5.03
N THR A 211 3.48 -2.13 3.99
CA THR A 211 4.85 -2.47 3.64
C THR A 211 5.64 -1.25 3.19
N ALA A 212 6.94 -1.30 3.47
CA ALA A 212 7.89 -0.28 3.09
C ALA A 212 9.15 -0.93 2.52
N VAL A 213 9.51 -0.57 1.28
CA VAL A 213 10.76 -0.99 0.64
C VAL A 213 11.61 0.23 0.27
N GLY A 214 12.93 0.11 0.44
CA GLY A 214 13.87 1.21 0.18
C GLY A 214 13.58 2.44 1.06
N SER A 215 13.00 2.23 2.24
CA SER A 215 12.49 3.32 3.07
C SER A 215 13.49 3.71 4.13
N GLY A 216 14.11 4.86 3.91
CA GLY A 216 15.28 5.35 4.63
C GLY A 216 16.25 5.97 3.63
N GLY A 217 17.34 6.59 4.09
CA GLY A 217 18.25 7.25 3.13
C GLY A 217 18.90 8.52 3.59
N LEU A 218 19.66 9.07 2.64
CA LEU A 218 19.91 10.51 2.56
C LEU A 218 18.59 11.32 2.55
N THR A 219 17.50 10.70 2.10
CA THR A 219 16.15 11.26 2.10
C THR A 219 15.62 11.61 3.50
N ARG A 220 16.11 10.96 4.57
CA ARG A 220 15.77 11.29 5.97
C ARG A 220 16.26 12.66 6.40
N PHE A 221 17.31 13.16 5.77
CA PHE A 221 17.85 14.48 6.06
C PHE A 221 17.08 15.60 5.36
N MET A 222 16.13 15.27 4.47
CA MET A 222 15.28 16.30 3.87
C MET A 222 14.37 16.94 4.91
N PRO A 223 14.21 18.28 4.92
CA PRO A 223 13.44 19.00 5.94
C PRO A 223 11.99 18.51 6.11
N ASN A 224 11.33 18.08 5.02
CA ASN A 224 9.96 17.56 5.06
C ASN A 224 9.82 16.20 5.77
N GLN A 225 10.93 15.54 6.11
CA GLN A 225 10.96 14.23 6.76
C GLN A 225 11.40 14.28 8.24
N TRP A 226 11.77 15.45 8.76
CA TRP A 226 12.31 15.57 10.12
C TRP A 226 11.32 15.19 11.21
N ILE A 227 10.01 15.32 10.96
CA ILE A 227 8.96 14.84 11.86
C ILE A 227 9.03 13.32 12.11
N MET A 228 9.70 12.57 11.21
CA MET A 228 9.91 11.13 11.32
C MET A 228 11.22 10.74 12.01
N PHE A 229 12.00 11.70 12.52
CA PHE A 229 13.23 11.43 13.26
C PHE A 229 12.93 10.60 14.52
N GLY A 230 13.61 9.46 14.66
CA GLY A 230 13.34 8.50 15.74
C GLY A 230 12.04 7.68 15.60
N LYS A 231 11.18 7.97 14.62
CA LYS A 231 9.88 7.31 14.43
C LYS A 231 9.86 6.30 13.28
N LEU A 232 10.62 6.52 12.21
CA LEU A 232 10.53 5.72 10.97
C LEU A 232 10.68 4.20 11.16
N ARG A 233 11.46 3.73 12.14
CA ARG A 233 11.65 2.29 12.39
C ARG A 233 10.70 1.74 13.46
N SER A 234 9.93 2.58 14.12
CA SER A 234 8.97 2.21 15.16
C SER A 234 7.58 2.10 14.55
N ILE A 235 7.00 0.90 14.51
CA ILE A 235 5.69 0.66 13.88
C ILE A 235 4.57 0.65 14.94
N PRO A 236 3.55 1.53 14.82
CA PRO A 236 2.41 1.60 15.73
C PRO A 236 1.35 0.52 15.46
N ASP A 237 0.42 0.38 16.42
CA ASP A 237 -0.70 -0.59 16.39
C ASP A 237 -1.80 -0.26 15.39
N THR A 238 -1.60 0.77 14.57
CA THR A 238 -2.48 1.14 13.46
C THR A 238 -2.21 0.33 12.20
N VAL A 239 -1.54 -0.82 12.35
CA VAL A 239 -1.42 -1.87 11.34
C VAL A 239 -1.42 -3.23 12.03
N GLU A 240 -2.09 -4.22 11.46
CA GLU A 240 -2.04 -5.60 11.97
C GLU A 240 -0.69 -6.26 11.67
N GLU A 241 -0.25 -6.18 10.41
CA GLU A 241 1.02 -6.74 9.95
C GLU A 241 1.79 -5.75 9.08
N PHE A 242 3.07 -5.57 9.39
CA PHE A 242 3.99 -4.71 8.67
C PHE A 242 5.20 -5.50 8.18
N THR A 243 5.51 -5.37 6.88
CA THR A 243 6.75 -5.92 6.31
C THR A 243 7.69 -4.79 5.89
N GLY A 244 8.85 -4.73 6.52
CA GLY A 244 9.93 -3.83 6.15
C GLY A 244 10.96 -4.53 5.27
N PHE A 245 11.27 -3.97 4.12
CA PHE A 245 12.31 -4.49 3.23
C PHE A 245 13.55 -3.61 3.24
N PHE A 246 14.71 -4.23 3.33
CA PHE A 246 16.00 -3.56 3.20
C PHE A 246 16.91 -4.32 2.23
N MET A 247 17.83 -3.60 1.61
CA MET A 247 18.77 -4.10 0.60
C MET A 247 20.18 -3.75 1.05
N GLY A 248 21.10 -4.71 0.96
CA GLY A 248 22.51 -4.44 1.23
C GLY A 248 23.12 -3.48 0.20
N LEU A 249 23.91 -2.51 0.69
CA LEU A 249 24.56 -1.44 -0.06
C LEU A 249 23.62 -0.41 -0.71
N ASP A 250 22.38 -0.31 -0.24
CA ASP A 250 21.42 0.71 -0.70
C ASP A 250 21.67 2.09 -0.04
N ILE A 251 22.63 2.83 -0.57
CA ILE A 251 23.00 4.18 -0.10
C ILE A 251 21.79 5.14 -0.12
N ILE A 252 20.92 5.01 -1.12
CA ILE A 252 19.74 5.88 -1.29
C ILE A 252 18.65 5.53 -0.28
N GLY A 253 18.44 4.24 0.00
CA GLY A 253 17.49 3.71 0.98
C GLY A 253 17.99 3.67 2.43
N GLY A 254 19.20 4.17 2.70
CA GLY A 254 19.69 4.46 4.05
C GLY A 254 20.77 3.55 4.55
N ASP A 255 21.38 2.77 3.66
CA ASP A 255 22.44 1.83 4.00
C ASP A 255 23.84 2.45 3.86
N LEU A 256 24.00 3.74 4.17
CA LEU A 256 25.32 4.37 4.28
C LEU A 256 26.03 3.83 5.54
N MET A 257 26.52 2.59 5.43
CA MET A 257 27.46 1.81 6.26
C MET A 257 27.15 0.29 6.25
N GLY A 258 26.09 -0.17 5.59
CA GLY A 258 25.89 -1.60 5.31
C GLY A 258 25.54 -2.44 6.55
N PHE A 259 24.28 -2.84 6.66
CA PHE A 259 23.79 -3.85 7.62
C PHE A 259 23.80 -3.44 9.10
N GLY A 260 22.73 -3.78 9.81
CA GLY A 260 22.64 -3.56 11.25
C GLY A 260 21.21 -3.46 11.76
N SER A 261 21.03 -3.58 13.07
CA SER A 261 19.74 -3.47 13.74
C SER A 261 19.03 -2.12 13.51
N SER A 262 19.76 -1.06 13.17
CA SER A 262 19.23 0.28 12.86
C SER A 262 18.37 0.33 11.58
N ASN A 263 18.52 -0.66 10.70
CA ASN A 263 17.68 -0.80 9.51
C ASN A 263 16.41 -1.59 9.74
N LYS A 264 16.33 -2.32 10.87
CA LYS A 264 15.17 -3.14 11.20
C LYS A 264 14.05 -2.27 11.78
N TYR A 265 12.85 -2.51 11.29
CA TYR A 265 11.62 -2.04 11.90
C TYR A 265 11.31 -2.88 13.14
N HIS A 266 10.70 -2.27 14.14
CA HIS A 266 10.25 -2.91 15.37
C HIS A 266 8.87 -2.41 15.74
N PRO A 267 8.02 -3.26 16.33
CA PRO A 267 6.74 -2.81 16.86
C PRO A 267 6.96 -1.95 18.10
N ASN A 268 6.10 -0.96 18.32
CA ASN A 268 6.00 -0.25 19.61
C ASN A 268 4.73 -0.62 20.40
N GLY A 269 4.08 -1.73 20.00
CA GLY A 269 2.88 -2.29 20.61
C GLY A 269 2.65 -3.74 20.16
N LYS A 270 1.43 -4.04 19.71
CA LYS A 270 0.95 -5.34 19.24
C LYS A 270 1.13 -5.61 17.75
N ALA A 271 1.45 -4.61 16.93
CA ALA A 271 1.65 -4.80 15.49
C ALA A 271 2.65 -5.95 15.20
N LYS A 272 2.33 -6.84 14.26
CA LYS A 272 3.27 -7.86 13.81
C LYS A 272 4.24 -7.24 12.83
N VAL A 273 5.53 -7.30 13.09
CA VAL A 273 6.56 -6.69 12.23
C VAL A 273 7.54 -7.74 11.74
N ARG A 274 7.66 -7.88 10.42
CA ARG A 274 8.67 -8.70 9.77
C ARG A 274 9.66 -7.84 9.00
N ASN A 275 10.92 -8.26 8.98
CA ASN A 275 12.00 -7.57 8.28
C ASN A 275 12.63 -8.52 7.27
N VAL A 276 12.61 -8.13 6.00
CA VAL A 276 13.10 -8.95 4.90
C VAL A 276 14.35 -8.33 4.30
N GLN A 277 15.42 -9.11 4.25
CA GLN A 277 16.67 -8.77 3.58
C GLN A 277 16.59 -9.23 2.12
N LEU A 278 16.41 -8.29 1.20
CA LEU A 278 16.44 -8.60 -0.23
C LEU A 278 17.88 -8.82 -0.71
N PRO A 279 18.10 -9.63 -1.78
CA PRO A 279 19.44 -9.92 -2.27
C PRO A 279 20.27 -8.68 -2.60
N THR A 280 21.56 -8.75 -2.30
CA THR A 280 22.54 -7.74 -2.72
C THR A 280 22.56 -7.64 -4.24
N GLY A 281 22.28 -6.45 -4.77
CA GLY A 281 22.14 -6.21 -6.21
C GLY A 281 20.74 -5.82 -6.66
N TYR A 282 19.72 -5.98 -5.81
CA TYR A 282 18.43 -5.32 -6.06
C TYR A 282 18.64 -3.81 -6.08
N ASN A 283 18.21 -3.17 -7.16
CA ASN A 283 18.33 -1.73 -7.31
C ASN A 283 17.12 -1.03 -6.68
N HIS A 284 17.43 -0.12 -5.73
CA HIS A 284 16.47 0.69 -4.99
C HIS A 284 15.33 1.25 -5.86
N VAL A 285 15.65 1.87 -6.99
CA VAL A 285 14.67 2.56 -7.84
C VAL A 285 13.77 1.56 -8.55
N THR A 286 14.32 0.41 -8.94
CA THR A 286 13.65 -0.53 -9.84
C THR A 286 12.95 -1.68 -9.14
N VAL A 287 13.10 -1.86 -7.81
CA VAL A 287 12.44 -2.98 -7.11
C VAL A 287 10.95 -3.13 -7.47
N PRO A 288 10.13 -2.06 -7.59
CA PRO A 288 8.73 -2.21 -7.96
C PRO A 288 8.47 -2.55 -9.44
N VAL A 289 9.49 -2.56 -10.31
CA VAL A 289 9.37 -2.85 -11.75
C VAL A 289 9.13 -4.34 -11.98
N THR A 290 7.90 -4.78 -11.71
CA THR A 290 7.52 -6.19 -11.57
C THR A 290 6.41 -6.61 -12.52
N GLY A 291 5.81 -5.69 -13.30
CA GLY A 291 4.71 -5.98 -14.22
C GLY A 291 5.04 -7.00 -15.32
N HIS A 292 6.32 -7.31 -15.53
CA HIS A 292 6.77 -8.35 -16.43
C HIS A 292 6.59 -9.77 -15.87
N LEU A 293 6.61 -9.94 -14.54
CA LEU A 293 6.52 -11.23 -13.86
C LEU A 293 5.18 -11.93 -14.08
N ALA A 294 4.09 -11.17 -14.16
CA ALA A 294 2.75 -11.73 -14.33
C ALA A 294 2.47 -12.27 -15.74
N ARG A 295 3.41 -12.12 -16.70
CA ARG A 295 3.24 -12.53 -18.10
C ARG A 295 3.62 -13.99 -18.35
N ASP A 296 4.45 -14.57 -17.49
CA ASP A 296 4.97 -15.91 -17.65
C ASP A 296 4.28 -16.87 -16.67
N PRO A 297 3.62 -17.96 -17.14
CA PRO A 297 2.91 -18.90 -16.27
C PRO A 297 3.81 -19.57 -15.22
N GLU A 298 5.05 -19.93 -15.59
CA GLU A 298 5.99 -20.61 -14.68
C GLU A 298 6.40 -19.68 -13.52
N ILE A 299 6.64 -18.40 -13.82
CA ILE A 299 6.91 -17.37 -12.80
C ILE A 299 5.69 -17.17 -11.91
N ARG A 300 4.47 -17.09 -12.47
CA ARG A 300 3.25 -16.92 -11.67
C ARG A 300 3.02 -18.08 -10.71
N ASP A 301 3.25 -19.31 -11.16
CA ASP A 301 3.07 -20.50 -10.35
C ASP A 301 4.09 -20.53 -9.20
N TRP A 302 5.35 -20.19 -9.50
CA TRP A 302 6.37 -20.04 -8.46
C TRP A 302 6.01 -18.96 -7.43
N ILE A 303 5.57 -17.77 -7.90
CA ILE A 303 5.14 -16.68 -7.03
C ILE A 303 3.95 -17.09 -6.15
N ASN A 304 3.00 -17.86 -6.69
CA ASN A 304 1.83 -18.31 -5.93
C ASN A 304 2.19 -19.37 -4.87
N ALA A 305 3.23 -20.15 -5.11
CA ALA A 305 3.76 -21.14 -4.18
C ALA A 305 4.77 -20.56 -3.17
N TYR A 306 5.20 -19.31 -3.35
CA TYR A 306 6.19 -18.67 -2.48
C TYR A 306 5.73 -18.61 -1.01
N GLN A 307 6.67 -18.97 -0.12
CA GLN A 307 6.52 -18.90 1.32
C GLN A 307 7.46 -17.83 1.89
N PRO A 308 6.96 -16.88 2.70
CA PRO A 308 7.78 -15.80 3.25
C PRO A 308 8.88 -16.32 4.17
N VAL A 309 10.08 -15.81 3.95
CA VAL A 309 11.25 -15.98 4.82
C VAL A 309 11.97 -14.65 4.95
N ASP A 310 12.74 -14.47 6.03
CA ASP A 310 13.42 -13.20 6.31
C ASP A 310 14.59 -12.93 5.35
N GLU A 311 15.21 -13.98 4.82
CA GLU A 311 16.35 -13.90 3.89
C GLU A 311 16.07 -14.76 2.63
N PRO A 312 15.19 -14.31 1.72
CA PRO A 312 14.80 -15.11 0.57
C PRO A 312 15.93 -15.22 -0.46
N VAL A 313 16.10 -16.42 -1.00
CA VAL A 313 17.03 -16.72 -2.09
C VAL A 313 16.26 -17.31 -3.26
N LEU A 314 16.59 -16.86 -4.47
CA LEU A 314 16.07 -17.50 -5.68
C LEU A 314 16.97 -18.69 -6.02
N ASP A 315 16.42 -19.90 -5.89
CA ASP A 315 17.12 -21.18 -6.06
C ASP A 315 16.95 -21.81 -7.46
N ARG A 316 16.28 -21.09 -8.36
CA ARG A 316 15.95 -21.54 -9.71
C ARG A 316 16.20 -20.46 -10.74
N GLU A 317 16.63 -20.88 -11.93
CA GLU A 317 16.70 -20.03 -13.10
C GLU A 317 15.41 -20.13 -13.94
N PHE A 318 14.88 -18.97 -14.35
CA PHE A 318 13.77 -18.88 -15.28
C PHE A 318 14.29 -18.52 -16.67
N LYS A 319 13.62 -19.05 -17.71
CA LYS A 319 13.88 -18.61 -19.10
C LYS A 319 13.44 -17.17 -19.33
N ALA A 320 12.30 -16.80 -18.73
CA ALA A 320 11.81 -15.44 -18.74
C ALA A 320 12.54 -14.58 -17.70
N LYS A 321 12.50 -13.27 -17.91
CA LYS A 321 13.06 -12.29 -16.98
C LYS A 321 12.34 -12.37 -15.63
N SER A 322 13.10 -12.56 -14.54
CA SER A 322 12.59 -12.72 -13.17
C SER A 322 13.16 -11.68 -12.20
N ASP A 323 13.53 -10.49 -12.69
CA ASP A 323 14.05 -9.42 -11.85
C ASP A 323 13.02 -9.04 -10.77
N HIS A 324 13.49 -8.85 -9.54
CA HIS A 324 12.68 -8.42 -8.40
C HIS A 324 11.58 -9.39 -7.95
N ILE A 325 11.62 -10.65 -8.41
CA ILE A 325 10.62 -11.68 -8.11
C ILE A 325 10.42 -11.93 -6.61
N LEU A 326 11.48 -11.88 -5.79
CA LEU A 326 11.40 -12.17 -4.35
C LEU A 326 10.59 -11.11 -3.61
N TRP A 327 10.78 -9.83 -3.94
CA TRP A 327 9.99 -8.75 -3.36
C TRP A 327 8.52 -8.84 -3.80
N ALA A 328 8.29 -9.08 -5.10
CA ALA A 328 6.94 -9.21 -5.64
C ALA A 328 6.18 -10.39 -5.02
N ALA A 329 6.84 -11.53 -4.86
CA ALA A 329 6.24 -12.74 -4.29
C ALA A 329 5.91 -12.56 -2.81
N ASP A 330 6.80 -11.95 -2.05
CA ASP A 330 6.60 -11.69 -0.63
C ASP A 330 5.44 -10.71 -0.38
N VAL A 331 5.41 -9.59 -1.11
CA VAL A 331 4.31 -8.63 -1.01
C VAL A 331 2.99 -9.24 -1.50
N TRP A 332 3.01 -10.03 -2.59
CA TRP A 332 1.82 -10.72 -3.09
C TRP A 332 1.27 -11.73 -2.09
N HIS A 333 2.15 -12.48 -1.41
CA HIS A 333 1.75 -13.40 -0.35
C HIS A 333 0.95 -12.67 0.75
N SER A 334 1.49 -11.58 1.30
CA SER A 334 0.78 -10.80 2.32
C SER A 334 -0.53 -10.18 1.79
N ILE A 335 -0.55 -9.69 0.54
CA ILE A 335 -1.79 -9.18 -0.06
C ILE A 335 -2.89 -10.24 -0.11
N LYS A 336 -2.57 -11.46 -0.57
CA LYS A 336 -3.53 -12.58 -0.60
C LYS A 336 -4.05 -12.91 0.80
N LYS A 337 -3.14 -13.01 1.77
CA LYS A 337 -3.46 -13.29 3.17
C LYS A 337 -4.45 -12.27 3.72
N HIS A 338 -4.16 -10.98 3.56
CA HIS A 338 -5.01 -9.91 4.10
C HIS A 338 -6.31 -9.73 3.33
N TRP A 339 -6.36 -10.09 2.04
CA TRP A 339 -7.62 -10.21 1.30
C TRP A 339 -8.53 -11.26 1.96
N VAL A 340 -8.03 -12.46 2.24
CA VAL A 340 -8.81 -13.50 2.92
C VAL A 340 -9.24 -13.06 4.32
N LEU A 341 -8.32 -12.49 5.12
CA LEU A 341 -8.63 -12.07 6.49
C LEU A 341 -9.73 -11.01 6.55
N GLU A 342 -9.67 -9.99 5.69
CA GLU A 342 -10.70 -8.94 5.67
C GLU A 342 -12.04 -9.47 5.13
N LEU A 343 -12.03 -10.37 4.15
CA LEU A 343 -13.25 -11.04 3.70
C LEU A 343 -13.90 -11.89 4.80
N LYS A 344 -13.11 -12.68 5.53
CA LYS A 344 -13.64 -13.46 6.67
C LYS A 344 -14.27 -12.56 7.72
N ARG A 345 -13.61 -11.43 8.03
CA ARG A 345 -14.13 -10.43 8.97
C ARG A 345 -15.43 -9.81 8.48
N LEU A 346 -15.52 -9.47 7.20
CA LEU A 346 -16.73 -8.92 6.56
C LEU A 346 -17.89 -9.92 6.63
N ILE A 347 -17.66 -11.17 6.23
CA ILE A 347 -18.66 -12.25 6.24
C ILE A 347 -19.17 -12.51 7.66
N GLN A 348 -18.26 -12.59 8.64
CA GLN A 348 -18.62 -12.78 10.05
C GLN A 348 -19.52 -11.65 10.56
N ALA A 349 -19.13 -10.40 10.32
CA ALA A 349 -19.94 -9.23 10.72
C ALA A 349 -21.31 -9.22 10.04
N ARG A 350 -21.38 -9.59 8.75
CA ARG A 350 -22.66 -9.70 8.00
C ARG A 350 -23.58 -10.76 8.60
N ARG A 351 -23.03 -11.94 8.94
CA ARG A 351 -23.77 -13.02 9.60
C ARG A 351 -24.23 -12.66 11.01
N GLU A 352 -23.45 -11.85 11.73
CA GLU A 352 -23.84 -11.34 13.05
C GLU A 352 -24.93 -10.26 12.98
N ALA A 353 -24.88 -9.38 11.97
CA ALA A 353 -25.88 -8.31 11.80
C ALA A 353 -27.22 -8.79 11.23
N GLY A 354 -27.23 -9.95 10.54
CA GLY A 354 -28.44 -10.61 10.04
C GLY A 354 -29.11 -11.55 11.04
N ARG A 355 -28.49 -11.78 12.21
CA ARG A 355 -29.11 -12.43 13.39
C ARG A 355 -29.72 -11.36 14.28
#